data_AF-A0A0B4D011-F1
#
_entry.id   AF-A0A0B4D011-F1
#
_cell.length_a   1.000
_cell.length_b   1.000
_cell.length_c   1.000
_cell.angle_alpha   90.00
_cell.angle_beta   90.00
_cell.angle_gamma   90.00
#
_symmetry.space_group_name_H-M   'P 1'
#
loop_
_entity.id
_entity.type
_entity.pdbx_description
1 polymer ?
#
loop_
_entity_poly.entity_id
_entity_poly.type
_entity_poly.pdbx_seq_one_letter_code
_entity_poly.pdbx_strand_id
1 'polypeptide(L)'
;MSARLLYAHFPAASHKSALEWMRVVAEIASGHPGVGPFASGQEPLPALEPAVAWRLVSENRREIARGCRVFTDEGAARIDLAQLLRAASTFEIHTSPAPRLRSTGWFVSARGSLVMMGARRYEKRSAAESAAALAVRLMQELAATASRGTDLGRGRPAPVDPLILQ
;
A
#
# COMPACT_ATOMS: atom_id res chain seq x y z
N MET A 1 9.67 -16.60 -1.93
CA MET A 1 10.07 -15.40 -1.17
C MET A 1 8.81 -14.81 -0.61
N SER A 2 8.67 -14.70 0.70
CA SER A 2 7.48 -14.08 1.30
C SER A 2 7.71 -12.61 1.65
N ALA A 3 6.62 -11.88 1.90
CA ALA A 3 6.65 -10.50 2.35
C ALA A 3 5.59 -10.26 3.42
N ARG A 4 5.77 -9.19 4.18
CA ARG A 4 4.85 -8.73 5.22
C ARG A 4 4.57 -7.25 5.06
N LEU A 5 3.40 -6.84 5.54
CA LEU A 5 2.99 -5.44 5.60
C LEU A 5 3.35 -4.89 6.98
N LEU A 6 4.05 -3.77 7.02
CA LEU A 6 4.42 -3.05 8.24
C LEU A 6 3.92 -1.61 8.17
N TYR A 7 3.72 -0.97 9.32
CA TYR A 7 3.30 0.42 9.40
C TYR A 7 4.49 1.35 9.64
N ALA A 8 4.50 2.48 8.93
CA ALA A 8 5.40 3.60 9.14
C ALA A 8 4.64 4.67 9.92
N HIS A 9 5.17 5.04 11.09
CA HIS A 9 4.57 6.03 11.96
C HIS A 9 5.28 7.36 11.81
N PHE A 10 4.50 8.42 11.70
CA PHE A 10 4.95 9.80 11.68
C PHE A 10 4.34 10.54 12.86
N PRO A 11 5.13 11.30 13.64
CA PRO A 11 4.61 12.06 14.78
C PRO A 11 3.51 13.05 14.40
N ALA A 12 3.57 13.61 13.18
CA ALA A 12 2.57 14.50 12.62
C ALA A 12 2.55 14.37 11.09
N ALA A 13 1.42 14.66 10.44
CA ALA A 13 1.30 14.70 8.97
C ALA A 13 2.23 15.76 8.33
N SER A 14 2.51 16.84 9.06
CA SER A 14 3.49 17.88 8.69
C SER A 14 4.95 17.53 9.04
N HIS A 15 5.20 16.39 9.72
CA HIS A 15 6.56 15.99 10.04
C HIS A 15 7.36 15.76 8.75
N LYS A 16 8.64 16.17 8.73
CA LYS A 16 9.50 16.13 7.54
C LYS A 16 9.43 14.79 6.79
N SER A 17 9.47 13.67 7.51
CA SER A 17 9.41 12.34 6.90
C SER A 17 8.08 12.02 6.22
N ALA A 18 6.96 12.51 6.75
CA ALA A 18 5.64 12.35 6.13
C ALA A 18 5.53 13.24 4.88
N LEU A 19 6.02 14.49 4.98
CA LEU A 19 6.05 15.41 3.84
C LEU A 19 6.91 14.87 2.69
N GLU A 20 8.10 14.35 2.98
CA GLU A 20 8.96 13.72 1.97
C GLU A 20 8.30 12.47 1.36
N TRP A 21 7.58 11.68 2.16
CA TRP A 21 6.81 10.55 1.66
C TRP A 21 5.75 10.98 0.64
N MET A 22 4.96 12.00 0.99
CA MET A 22 3.88 12.51 0.14
C MET A 22 4.40 13.32 -1.05
N ARG A 23 5.57 13.95 -0.93
CA ARG A 23 6.25 14.61 -2.03
C ARG A 23 6.55 13.63 -3.18
N VAL A 24 7.07 12.44 -2.87
CA VAL A 24 7.35 11.41 -3.90
C VAL A 24 6.05 10.99 -4.60
N VAL A 25 4.96 10.85 -3.85
CA VAL A 25 3.62 10.55 -4.42
C VAL A 25 3.18 11.65 -5.39
N ALA A 26 3.30 12.91 -4.98
CA ALA A 26 2.94 14.07 -5.80
C ALA A 26 3.80 14.18 -7.07
N GLU A 27 5.12 13.94 -6.96
CA GLU A 27 6.03 13.92 -8.10
C GLU A 27 5.63 12.85 -9.12
N ILE A 28 5.30 11.64 -8.66
CA ILE A 28 4.82 10.57 -9.55
C ILE A 28 3.51 10.98 -10.22
N ALA A 29 2.51 11.44 -9.46
CA ALA A 29 1.21 11.83 -10.01
C ALA A 29 1.33 12.96 -11.05
N SER A 30 2.15 13.97 -10.78
CA SER A 30 2.37 15.08 -11.72
C SER A 30 3.00 14.66 -13.05
N GLY A 31 3.82 13.59 -13.03
CA GLY A 31 4.47 13.06 -14.23
C GLY A 31 3.61 12.11 -15.06
N HIS A 32 2.43 11.70 -14.58
CA HIS A 32 1.60 10.66 -15.23
C HIS A 32 0.13 11.11 -15.32
N PRO A 33 -0.21 11.93 -16.33
CA PRO A 33 -1.59 12.34 -16.57
C PRO A 33 -2.52 11.13 -16.70
N GLY A 34 -3.65 11.14 -15.99
CA GLY A 34 -4.60 10.02 -15.93
C GLY A 34 -4.42 9.09 -14.74
N VAL A 35 -3.34 9.23 -13.96
CA VAL A 35 -3.18 8.56 -12.66
C VAL A 35 -3.21 9.59 -11.53
N GLY A 36 -4.33 9.66 -10.82
CA GLY A 36 -4.49 10.53 -9.66
C GLY A 36 -3.71 10.01 -8.44
N PRO A 37 -3.28 10.88 -7.51
CA PRO A 37 -2.53 10.46 -6.33
C PRO A 37 -3.37 9.60 -5.36
N PHE A 38 -4.70 9.76 -5.38
CA PHE A 38 -5.63 9.05 -4.51
C PHE A 38 -6.94 8.73 -5.24
N ALA A 39 -7.69 7.74 -4.74
CA ALA A 39 -9.09 7.58 -5.13
C ALA A 39 -9.85 8.80 -4.62
N SER A 40 -10.78 9.32 -5.42
CA SER A 40 -11.61 10.47 -5.06
C SER A 40 -12.28 10.26 -3.69
N GLY A 41 -12.14 11.23 -2.78
CA GLY A 41 -12.82 11.25 -1.48
C GLY A 41 -11.94 11.11 -0.23
N GLN A 42 -10.60 11.16 -0.35
CA GLN A 42 -9.74 11.24 0.83
C GLN A 42 -9.46 12.70 1.22
N GLU A 43 -9.96 13.11 2.38
CA GLU A 43 -9.65 14.42 2.96
C GLU A 43 -8.18 14.47 3.43
N PRO A 44 -7.48 15.60 3.24
CA PRO A 44 -6.16 15.81 3.81
C PRO A 44 -6.19 15.65 5.34
N LEU A 45 -5.21 14.95 5.90
CA LEU A 45 -5.04 14.88 7.35
C LEU A 45 -4.68 16.26 7.90
N PRO A 46 -5.19 16.65 9.08
CA PRO A 46 -4.75 17.87 9.74
C PRO A 46 -3.25 17.82 10.02
N ALA A 47 -2.57 18.95 9.82
CA ALA A 47 -1.11 19.01 9.80
C ALA A 47 -0.42 18.51 11.08
N LEU A 48 -1.06 18.69 12.25
CA LEU A 48 -0.51 18.36 13.56
C LEU A 48 -0.88 16.95 14.03
N GLU A 49 -1.79 16.26 13.34
CA GLU A 49 -2.23 14.93 13.73
C GLU A 49 -1.19 13.87 13.36
N PRO A 50 -0.99 12.82 14.19
CA PRO A 50 -0.19 11.67 13.82
C PRO A 50 -0.62 11.08 12.48
N ALA A 51 0.35 10.53 11.77
CA ALA A 51 0.08 9.92 10.46
C ALA A 51 0.73 8.54 10.36
N VAL A 52 0.03 7.63 9.70
CA VAL A 52 0.46 6.25 9.45
C VAL A 52 0.46 5.98 7.96
N ALA A 53 1.52 5.34 7.45
CA ALA A 53 1.54 4.74 6.11
C ALA A 53 1.89 3.26 6.23
N TRP A 54 1.81 2.50 5.14
CA TRP A 54 2.22 1.09 5.11
C TRP A 54 3.42 0.85 4.19
N ARG A 55 4.15 -0.22 4.47
CA ARG A 55 5.36 -0.70 3.76
C ARG A 55 5.22 -2.17 3.47
N LEU A 56 5.60 -2.59 2.27
CA LEU A 56 5.80 -3.99 1.91
C LEU A 56 7.27 -4.35 2.11
N VAL A 57 7.53 -5.30 3.00
CA VAL A 57 8.89 -5.67 3.42
C VAL A 57 9.11 -7.17 3.21
N SER A 58 10.22 -7.54 2.59
CA SER A 58 10.62 -8.95 2.43
C SER A 58 11.08 -9.59 3.74
N GLU A 59 11.21 -10.91 3.74
CA GLU A 59 11.79 -11.69 4.85
C GLU A 59 13.16 -11.19 5.32
N ASN A 60 14.03 -10.77 4.40
CA ASN A 60 15.34 -10.21 4.73
C ASN A 60 15.28 -8.75 5.22
N ARG A 61 14.10 -8.28 5.66
CA ARG A 61 13.85 -6.94 6.21
C ARG A 61 14.13 -5.80 5.25
N ARG A 62 14.23 -6.07 3.95
CA ARG A 62 14.35 -5.04 2.93
C ARG A 62 12.98 -4.55 2.54
N GLU A 63 12.84 -3.25 2.51
CA GLU A 63 11.64 -2.64 1.96
C GLU A 63 11.62 -2.80 0.45
N ILE A 64 10.48 -3.27 -0.07
CA ILE A 64 10.22 -3.45 -1.49
C ILE A 64 9.39 -2.27 -2.00
N ALA A 65 8.32 -1.95 -1.27
CA ALA A 65 7.32 -0.98 -1.69
C ALA A 65 6.71 -0.21 -0.53
N ARG A 66 6.04 0.89 -0.86
CA ARG A 66 5.39 1.84 0.04
C ARG A 66 3.97 2.12 -0.43
N GLY A 67 3.06 2.31 0.51
CA GLY A 67 1.74 2.86 0.21
C GLY A 67 1.82 4.32 -0.23
N CYS A 68 0.91 4.71 -1.10
CA CYS A 68 0.83 6.09 -1.60
C CYS A 68 -0.03 7.01 -0.72
N ARG A 69 -0.58 6.50 0.39
CA ARG A 69 -1.47 7.22 1.30
C ARG A 69 -0.91 7.28 2.73
N VAL A 70 -1.32 8.31 3.44
CA VAL A 70 -1.20 8.43 4.89
C VAL A 70 -2.59 8.42 5.53
N PHE A 71 -2.68 7.89 6.74
CA PHE A 71 -3.92 7.65 7.51
C PHE A 71 -3.77 8.19 8.93
N THR A 72 -4.88 8.41 9.63
CA THR A 72 -4.89 8.86 11.04
C THR A 72 -4.23 7.84 11.98
N ASP A 73 -4.43 6.56 11.69
CA ASP A 73 -4.02 5.45 12.54
C ASP A 73 -3.86 4.15 11.75
N GLU A 74 -3.33 3.11 12.40
CA GLU A 74 -3.15 1.79 11.78
C GLU A 74 -4.48 1.12 11.41
N GLY A 75 -5.59 1.42 12.10
CA GLY A 75 -6.90 0.86 11.81
C GLY A 75 -7.42 1.33 10.46
N ALA A 76 -7.37 2.64 10.21
CA ALA A 76 -7.68 3.24 8.93
C ALA A 76 -6.77 2.70 7.81
N ALA A 77 -5.45 2.62 8.08
CA ALA A 77 -4.49 2.04 7.14
C ALA A 77 -4.80 0.58 6.81
N ARG A 78 -5.22 -0.22 7.79
CA ARG A 78 -5.58 -1.64 7.63
C ARG A 78 -6.84 -1.82 6.79
N ILE A 79 -7.85 -0.97 6.98
CA ILE A 79 -9.09 -0.99 6.21
C ILE A 79 -8.80 -0.71 4.73
N ASP A 80 -8.04 0.35 4.44
CA ASP A 80 -7.60 0.69 3.09
C ASP A 80 -6.79 -0.45 2.45
N LEU A 81 -5.82 -0.99 3.20
CA LEU A 81 -4.99 -2.10 2.75
C LEU A 81 -5.81 -3.37 2.44
N ALA A 82 -6.83 -3.67 3.24
CA ALA A 82 -7.74 -4.77 2.94
C ALA A 82 -8.55 -4.55 1.65
N GLN A 83 -8.94 -3.31 1.36
CA GLN A 83 -9.57 -2.96 0.08
C GLN A 83 -8.59 -3.10 -1.09
N LEU A 84 -7.35 -2.63 -0.92
CA LEU A 84 -6.28 -2.79 -1.91
C LEU A 84 -5.98 -4.25 -2.22
N LEU A 85 -5.90 -5.11 -1.20
CA LEU A 85 -5.68 -6.55 -1.38
C LEU A 85 -6.81 -7.20 -2.19
N ARG A 86 -8.08 -6.81 -1.94
CA ARG A 86 -9.21 -7.30 -2.77
C ARG A 86 -9.15 -6.82 -4.21
N ALA A 87 -8.54 -5.67 -4.47
CA ALA A 87 -8.34 -5.11 -5.81
C ALA A 87 -6.99 -5.50 -6.45
N ALA A 88 -6.19 -6.37 -5.83
CA ALA A 88 -4.82 -6.67 -6.28
C ALA A 88 -4.74 -7.29 -7.70
N SER A 89 -5.83 -7.88 -8.18
CA SER A 89 -5.93 -8.39 -9.57
C SER A 89 -6.07 -7.27 -10.60
N THR A 90 -6.44 -6.05 -10.20
CA THR A 90 -6.61 -4.89 -11.09
C THR A 90 -5.41 -3.94 -11.04
N PHE A 91 -4.27 -4.41 -10.52
CA PHE A 91 -3.06 -3.61 -10.41
C PHE A 91 -2.35 -3.48 -11.76
N GLU A 92 -2.02 -2.24 -12.12
CA GLU A 92 -1.28 -1.89 -13.31
C GLU A 92 0.11 -1.38 -12.91
N ILE A 93 1.15 -1.95 -13.52
CA ILE A 93 2.54 -1.60 -13.22
C ILE A 93 2.99 -0.49 -14.17
N HIS A 94 3.63 0.52 -13.61
CA HIS A 94 4.22 1.63 -14.35
C HIS A 94 5.67 1.84 -13.97
N THR A 95 6.47 2.28 -14.94
CA THR A 95 7.82 2.78 -14.67
C THR A 95 7.79 4.30 -14.61
N SER A 96 8.57 4.86 -13.70
CA SER A 96 8.66 6.31 -13.49
C SER A 96 10.13 6.73 -13.58
N PRO A 97 10.63 7.08 -14.78
CA PRO A 97 11.96 7.68 -14.95
C PRO A 97 12.05 9.01 -14.21
N ALA A 98 13.19 9.29 -13.58
CA ALA A 98 13.38 10.59 -12.91
C ALA A 98 13.94 11.58 -13.92
N PRO A 99 13.35 12.78 -14.06
CA PRO A 99 13.95 13.83 -14.85
C PRO A 99 15.37 14.10 -14.34
N ARG A 100 16.36 14.11 -15.24
CA ARG A 100 17.77 14.42 -14.98
C ARG A 100 18.57 13.40 -14.16
N LEU A 101 17.97 12.31 -13.68
CA LEU A 101 18.69 11.21 -13.04
C LEU A 101 18.69 9.99 -13.95
N ARG A 102 19.83 9.30 -14.05
CA ARG A 102 19.93 7.99 -14.73
C ARG A 102 19.37 6.87 -13.85
N SER A 103 18.16 7.08 -13.31
CA SER A 103 17.48 6.10 -12.47
C SER A 103 15.98 6.05 -12.75
N THR A 104 15.43 4.85 -12.65
CA THR A 104 14.03 4.52 -12.90
C THR A 104 13.41 3.98 -11.62
N GLY A 105 12.36 4.64 -11.16
CA GLY A 105 11.46 4.11 -10.13
C GLY A 105 10.31 3.37 -10.79
N TRP A 106 9.38 2.89 -9.97
CA TRP A 106 8.17 2.26 -10.42
C TRP A 106 7.04 2.58 -9.46
N PHE A 107 5.81 2.50 -9.96
CA PHE A 107 4.60 2.61 -9.16
C PHE A 107 3.52 1.70 -9.73
N VAL A 108 2.46 1.52 -8.95
CA VAL A 108 1.30 0.73 -9.30
C VAL A 108 0.07 1.59 -9.14
N SER A 109 -0.82 1.51 -10.13
CA SER A 109 -2.16 2.09 -10.06
C SER A 109 -3.23 1.00 -10.00
N ALA A 110 -4.40 1.37 -9.48
CA ALA A 110 -5.62 0.59 -9.60
C ALA A 110 -6.75 1.56 -9.96
N ARG A 111 -7.46 1.29 -11.07
CA ARG A 111 -8.59 2.13 -11.54
C ARG A 111 -8.22 3.61 -11.64
N GLY A 112 -7.05 3.92 -12.21
CA GLY A 112 -6.57 5.29 -12.38
C GLY A 112 -6.09 6.00 -11.09
N SER A 113 -5.95 5.30 -9.97
CA SER A 113 -5.42 5.87 -8.71
C SER A 113 -4.09 5.23 -8.32
N LEU A 114 -3.13 6.02 -7.84
CA LEU A 114 -1.89 5.53 -7.25
C LEU A 114 -2.18 4.72 -5.99
N VAL A 115 -1.62 3.51 -5.88
CA VAL A 115 -1.82 2.64 -4.71
C VAL A 115 -0.53 2.24 -4.02
N MET A 116 0.55 2.04 -4.79
CA MET A 116 1.83 1.58 -4.27
C MET A 116 2.97 2.15 -5.11
N MET A 117 4.10 2.44 -4.49
CA MET A 117 5.31 2.90 -5.15
C MET A 117 6.54 2.12 -4.68
N GLY A 118 7.56 2.04 -5.54
CA GLY A 118 8.82 1.38 -5.20
C GLY A 118 9.56 2.11 -4.09
N ALA A 119 10.14 1.35 -3.15
CA ALA A 119 10.92 1.92 -2.04
C ALA A 119 12.27 2.50 -2.46
N ARG A 120 12.75 2.16 -3.67
CA ARG A 120 14.01 2.65 -4.23
C ARG A 120 13.93 2.80 -5.75
N ARG A 121 14.93 3.48 -6.30
CA ARG A 121 15.14 3.62 -7.74
C ARG A 121 16.22 2.64 -8.22
N TYR A 122 16.22 2.35 -9.52
CA TYR A 122 17.08 1.38 -10.18
C TYR A 122 17.78 2.03 -11.37
N GLU A 123 18.99 1.63 -11.70
CA GLU A 123 19.69 2.15 -12.88
C GLU A 123 18.99 1.75 -14.18
N LYS A 124 18.52 0.51 -14.26
CA LYS A 124 17.88 -0.06 -15.45
C LYS A 124 16.36 -0.12 -15.29
N ARG A 125 15.64 0.27 -16.34
CA ARG A 125 14.17 0.17 -16.41
C ARG A 125 13.68 -1.27 -16.18
N SER A 126 14.32 -2.26 -16.79
CA SER A 126 13.95 -3.68 -16.61
C SER A 126 14.08 -4.17 -15.17
N ALA A 127 15.02 -3.63 -14.40
CA ALA A 127 15.16 -3.95 -12.98
C ALA A 127 14.04 -3.31 -12.15
N ALA A 128 13.59 -2.11 -12.51
CA ALA A 128 12.43 -1.48 -11.89
C ALA A 128 11.14 -2.27 -12.21
N GLU A 129 10.94 -2.69 -13.46
CA GLU A 129 9.79 -3.53 -13.88
C GLU A 129 9.79 -4.87 -13.14
N SER A 130 10.93 -5.55 -13.05
CA SER A 130 11.06 -6.82 -12.34
C SER A 130 10.73 -6.67 -10.84
N ALA A 131 11.17 -5.56 -10.22
CA ALA A 131 10.86 -5.28 -8.83
C ALA A 131 9.37 -4.95 -8.61
N ALA A 132 8.75 -4.21 -9.52
CA ALA A 132 7.32 -3.93 -9.48
C ALA A 132 6.49 -5.21 -9.62
N ALA A 133 6.85 -6.08 -10.58
CA ALA A 133 6.19 -7.36 -10.79
C ALA A 133 6.30 -8.26 -9.55
N LEU A 134 7.47 -8.28 -8.90
CA LEU A 134 7.64 -8.96 -7.62
C LEU A 134 6.72 -8.40 -6.54
N ALA A 135 6.63 -7.08 -6.40
CA ALA A 135 5.78 -6.44 -5.40
C ALA A 135 4.29 -6.74 -5.63
N VAL A 136 3.81 -6.66 -6.88
CA VAL A 136 2.42 -7.00 -7.23
C VAL A 136 2.12 -8.46 -6.94
N ARG A 137 3.01 -9.39 -7.31
CA ARG A 137 2.84 -10.82 -7.01
C ARG A 137 2.72 -11.07 -5.51
N LEU A 138 3.58 -10.44 -4.71
CA LEU A 138 3.55 -10.55 -3.24
C LEU A 138 2.23 -10.00 -2.65
N MET A 139 1.72 -8.89 -3.18
CA MET A 139 0.40 -8.38 -2.77
C MET A 139 -0.73 -9.34 -3.11
N GLN A 140 -0.68 -10.00 -4.27
CA GLN A 140 -1.66 -11.01 -4.67
C GLN A 140 -1.58 -12.28 -3.79
N GLU A 141 -0.37 -12.73 -3.43
CA GLU A 141 -0.16 -13.85 -2.49
C GLU A 141 -0.71 -13.54 -1.09
N LEU A 142 -0.49 -12.31 -0.60
CA LEU A 142 -1.07 -11.81 0.65
C LEU A 142 -2.60 -11.76 0.58
N ALA A 143 -3.16 -11.28 -0.52
CA ALA A 143 -4.61 -11.25 -0.73
C ALA A 143 -5.22 -12.66 -0.71
N ALA A 144 -4.61 -13.62 -1.40
CA ALA A 144 -5.07 -15.01 -1.40
C ALA A 144 -5.01 -15.65 0.00
N THR A 145 -4.02 -15.29 0.82
CA THR A 145 -3.90 -15.77 2.19
C THR A 145 -4.96 -15.16 3.11
N ALA A 146 -5.25 -13.86 2.95
CA ALA A 146 -6.31 -13.18 3.70
C ALA A 146 -7.71 -13.78 3.42
N SER A 147 -8.00 -14.13 2.16
CA SER A 147 -9.25 -14.79 1.78
C SER A 147 -9.40 -16.18 2.40
N ARG A 148 -8.34 -17.00 2.41
CA ARG A 148 -8.37 -18.33 3.06
C ARG A 148 -8.60 -18.25 4.57
N GLY A 149 -8.02 -17.26 5.24
CA GLY A 149 -8.23 -17.04 6.67
C GLY A 149 -9.64 -16.59 7.03
N THR A 150 -10.34 -15.92 6.11
CA THR A 150 -11.74 -15.51 6.30
C THR A 150 -12.73 -16.63 5.97
N ASP A 151 -12.42 -17.50 5.01
CA ASP A 151 -13.26 -18.66 4.67
C ASP A 151 -13.26 -19.75 5.75
N LEU A 152 -12.16 -19.93 6.50
CA LEU A 152 -12.09 -20.86 7.63
C LEU A 152 -12.85 -20.38 8.89
N GLY A 153 -13.24 -19.10 8.95
CA GLY A 153 -14.02 -18.51 10.05
C GLY A 153 -15.53 -18.44 9.80
N ARG A 154 -16.02 -18.89 8.64
CA ARG A 154 -17.44 -18.81 8.25
C ARG A 154 -18.25 -20.07 8.60
N GLY A 155 -17.64 -21.05 9.26
CA GLY A 155 -18.28 -22.27 9.73
C GLY A 155 -18.47 -22.27 11.24
N ARG A 156 -19.74 -22.31 11.67
CA ARG A 156 -20.27 -22.45 13.04
C ARG A 156 -20.50 -21.12 13.79
N PRO A 157 -21.72 -20.56 13.75
CA PRO A 157 -22.24 -19.87 14.92
C PRO A 157 -22.14 -20.84 16.11
N ALA A 158 -21.51 -20.42 17.20
CA ALA A 158 -21.57 -21.14 18.45
C ALA A 158 -23.05 -21.40 18.79
N PRO A 159 -23.44 -22.61 19.24
CA PRO A 159 -24.78 -22.80 19.75
C PRO A 159 -24.96 -21.84 20.92
N VAL A 160 -25.85 -20.86 20.74
CA VAL A 160 -26.49 -20.18 21.86
C VAL A 160 -27.25 -21.25 22.60
N ASP A 161 -26.75 -21.68 23.75
CA ASP A 161 -27.47 -22.54 24.68
C ASP A 161 -28.78 -21.82 25.06
N PRO A 162 -29.96 -22.38 24.71
CA PRO A 162 -31.20 -21.85 25.21
C PRO A 162 -31.51 -22.52 26.56
N LEU A 163 -31.68 -21.67 27.60
CA LEU A 163 -32.23 -21.97 28.93
C LEU A 163 -31.29 -22.75 29.86
N ILE A 164 -31.13 -22.35 31.12
CA ILE A 164 -32.07 -22.68 32.20
C ILE A 164 -32.22 -21.50 33.18
N LEU A 165 -33.48 -21.11 33.40
CA LEU A 165 -33.98 -20.39 34.57
C LEU A 165 -33.57 -21.10 35.87
N GLN A 166 -33.04 -20.38 36.86
CA GLN A 166 -33.51 -20.37 38.26
C GLN A 166 -33.09 -19.06 38.93
#